data_AF-A0A8T3R3N3-F1
#
_entry.id   AF-A0A8T3R3N3-F1
#
_cell.length_a   1.000
_cell.length_b   1.000
_cell.length_c   1.000
_cell.angle_alpha   90.00
_cell.angle_beta   90.00
_cell.angle_gamma   90.00
#
_symmetry.space_group_name_H-M   'P 1'
#
loop_
_entity.id
_entity.type
_entity.pdbx_description
1 polymer ?
#
loop_
_entity_poly.entity_id
_entity_poly.type
_entity_poly.pdbx_seq_one_letter_code
_entity_poly.pdbx_strand_id
1 'polypeptide(L)'
;MSVARGLRLGIPLTEPELAQLEGQQQNALDIVPILNAYGADHRDEWAGLYIDDAAGGAIAVQFTGHLDDHMLAIANLLPPDAQWHVRQVRWSLRDLQALAERIKADQAFLKAAGAPYYGGGVDDRANIAILRVQSDDPSIGDKIIEHYDAVGRLEVRVFEPDWSGPRGDLVATIVWPDGRPVEDVDCQLVPDEPKAWGEDIRATGDEGVCPFKNVGATGILVQIIRDEPDGRRLLIGEGRVRVKA
;
A
#
# COMPACT_ATOMS: atom_id res chain seq x y z
N MET A 1 -34.29 -21.74 4.77
CA MET A 1 -33.36 -20.73 4.23
C MET A 1 -32.00 -21.40 4.07
N SER A 2 -31.64 -21.72 2.83
CA SER A 2 -30.37 -22.37 2.50
C SER A 2 -29.32 -21.27 2.36
N VAL A 3 -28.16 -21.41 3.00
CA VAL A 3 -27.03 -20.50 2.82
C VAL A 3 -26.13 -21.12 1.76
N ALA A 4 -26.19 -20.62 0.53
CA ALA A 4 -25.25 -21.02 -0.52
C ALA A 4 -23.85 -20.49 -0.15
N ARG A 5 -22.91 -21.39 0.15
CA ARG A 5 -21.53 -21.04 0.48
C ARG A 5 -20.74 -20.65 -0.77
N GLY A 6 -20.88 -19.39 -1.20
CA GLY A 6 -19.92 -18.73 -2.08
C GLY A 6 -18.65 -18.34 -1.32
N LEU A 7 -17.76 -19.30 -1.04
CA LEU A 7 -16.46 -19.06 -0.40
C LEU A 7 -15.50 -18.39 -1.39
N ARG A 8 -15.65 -17.08 -1.65
CA ARG A 8 -14.65 -16.30 -2.40
C ARG A 8 -13.96 -15.21 -1.58
N LEU A 9 -14.52 -14.80 -0.44
CA LEU A 9 -13.99 -13.73 0.42
C LEU A 9 -13.95 -14.08 1.93
N GLY A 10 -14.25 -15.33 2.33
CA GLY A 10 -14.29 -15.74 3.75
C GLY A 10 -15.48 -15.17 4.55
N ILE A 11 -16.31 -14.34 3.93
CA ILE A 11 -17.52 -13.76 4.51
C ILE A 11 -18.74 -14.51 3.95
N PRO A 12 -19.63 -15.07 4.77
CA PRO A 12 -20.87 -15.67 4.29
C PRO A 12 -21.81 -14.57 3.79
N LEU A 13 -22.06 -14.56 2.48
CA LEU A 13 -23.06 -13.71 1.85
C LEU A 13 -24.37 -14.47 1.72
N THR A 14 -25.49 -13.78 1.88
CA THR A 14 -26.82 -14.30 1.55
C THR A 14 -27.02 -14.31 0.02
N GLU A 15 -27.95 -15.14 -0.47
CA GLU A 15 -28.26 -15.18 -1.91
C GLU A 15 -28.66 -13.81 -2.50
N PRO A 16 -29.46 -12.96 -1.81
CA PRO A 16 -29.75 -11.60 -2.28
C PRO A 16 -28.52 -10.70 -2.34
N GLU A 17 -27.61 -10.78 -1.36
CA GLU A 17 -26.36 -10.00 -1.36
C GLU A 17 -25.42 -10.43 -2.49
N LEU A 18 -25.33 -11.73 -2.76
CA LEU A 18 -24.55 -12.25 -3.89
C LEU A 18 -25.14 -11.75 -5.21
N ALA A 19 -26.46 -11.86 -5.40
CA ALA A 19 -27.13 -11.39 -6.62
C ALA A 19 -26.98 -9.86 -6.80
N GLN A 20 -27.00 -9.09 -5.72
CA GLN A 20 -26.74 -7.65 -5.75
C GLN A 20 -25.31 -7.36 -6.20
N LEU A 21 -24.31 -8.04 -5.62
CA LEU A 21 -22.90 -7.86 -6.00
C LEU A 21 -22.63 -8.26 -7.45
N GLU A 22 -23.20 -9.39 -7.90
CA GLU A 22 -23.10 -9.84 -9.28
C GLU A 22 -23.74 -8.83 -10.24
N GLY A 23 -24.92 -8.30 -9.88
CA GLY A 23 -25.59 -7.25 -10.67
C GLY A 23 -24.78 -5.95 -10.75
N GLN A 24 -24.17 -5.51 -9.65
CA GLN A 24 -23.30 -4.33 -9.62
C GLN A 24 -22.05 -4.53 -10.48
N GLN A 25 -21.41 -5.70 -10.38
CA GLN A 25 -20.23 -6.02 -11.16
C GLN A 25 -20.53 -6.09 -12.65
N GLN A 26 -21.65 -6.71 -13.04
CA GLN A 26 -22.07 -6.80 -14.43
C GLN A 26 -22.37 -5.41 -15.01
N ASN A 27 -23.11 -4.57 -14.28
CA ASN A 27 -23.39 -3.19 -14.69
C ASN A 27 -22.07 -2.43 -14.97
N ALA A 28 -21.11 -2.50 -14.04
CA ALA A 28 -19.81 -1.86 -14.22
C ALA A 28 -19.06 -2.37 -15.46
N LEU A 29 -19.08 -3.67 -15.73
CA LEU A 29 -18.44 -4.24 -16.93
C LEU A 29 -19.05 -3.75 -18.24
N ASP A 30 -20.35 -3.45 -18.24
CA ASP A 30 -21.07 -3.00 -19.44
C ASP A 30 -20.89 -1.50 -19.69
N ILE A 31 -20.91 -0.67 -18.65
CA ILE A 31 -20.87 0.80 -18.81
C ILE A 31 -19.44 1.39 -18.83
N VAL A 32 -18.47 0.77 -18.16
CA VAL A 32 -17.09 1.27 -18.09
C VAL A 32 -16.44 1.41 -19.48
N PRO A 33 -16.57 0.43 -20.41
CA PRO A 33 -16.02 0.59 -21.76
C PRO A 33 -16.62 1.77 -22.53
N ILE A 34 -17.93 2.02 -22.38
CA ILE A 34 -18.64 3.14 -23.03
C ILE A 34 -18.11 4.47 -22.48
N LEU A 35 -18.00 4.58 -21.16
CA LEU A 35 -17.48 5.76 -20.48
C LEU A 35 -16.02 6.04 -20.83
N ASN A 36 -15.18 4.99 -20.90
CA ASN A 36 -13.78 5.14 -21.32
C ASN A 36 -13.65 5.59 -22.78
N ALA A 37 -14.51 5.09 -23.68
CA ALA A 37 -14.54 5.56 -25.05
C ALA A 37 -14.93 7.04 -25.13
N TYR A 38 -15.98 7.45 -24.40
CA TYR A 38 -16.37 8.86 -24.30
C TYR A 38 -15.23 9.74 -23.75
N GLY A 39 -14.56 9.31 -22.68
CA GLY A 39 -13.41 10.01 -22.11
C GLY A 39 -12.22 10.13 -23.07
N ALA A 40 -11.99 9.12 -23.92
CA ALA A 40 -10.94 9.12 -24.92
C ALA A 40 -11.17 10.15 -26.04
N ASP A 41 -12.42 10.53 -26.31
CA ASP A 41 -12.78 11.61 -27.23
C ASP A 41 -12.67 13.01 -26.59
N HIS A 42 -12.60 13.08 -25.25
CA HIS A 42 -12.58 14.32 -24.45
C HIS A 42 -11.34 14.43 -23.55
N ARG A 43 -10.16 13.99 -24.04
CA ARG A 43 -8.93 13.83 -23.25
C ARG A 43 -8.42 15.08 -22.53
N ASP A 44 -8.77 16.27 -23.02
CA ASP A 44 -8.39 17.54 -22.40
C ASP A 44 -9.11 17.75 -21.06
N GLU A 45 -10.34 17.25 -20.93
CA GLU A 45 -11.19 17.48 -19.75
C GLU A 45 -11.43 16.22 -18.92
N TRP A 46 -11.33 15.04 -19.54
CA TRP A 46 -11.47 13.75 -18.91
C TRP A 46 -10.46 13.54 -17.78
N ALA A 47 -10.94 13.19 -16.59
CA ALA A 47 -10.14 12.99 -15.40
C ALA A 47 -10.19 11.57 -14.80
N GLY A 48 -10.82 10.63 -15.52
CA GLY A 48 -10.92 9.23 -15.12
C GLY A 48 -12.31 8.84 -14.61
N LEU A 49 -12.41 7.58 -14.19
CA LEU A 49 -13.60 7.04 -13.55
C LEU A 49 -13.19 6.06 -12.45
N TYR A 50 -14.04 5.89 -11.43
CA TYR A 50 -13.86 4.88 -10.40
C TYR A 50 -15.21 4.42 -9.84
N ILE A 51 -15.23 3.25 -9.19
CA ILE A 51 -16.40 2.77 -8.46
C ILE A 51 -16.43 3.46 -7.09
N ASP A 52 -17.49 4.19 -6.80
CA ASP A 52 -17.69 4.90 -5.55
C ASP A 52 -18.48 4.04 -4.56
N ASP A 53 -17.74 3.34 -3.70
CA ASP A 53 -18.29 2.48 -2.67
C ASP A 53 -19.17 3.26 -1.67
N ALA A 54 -18.85 4.54 -1.41
CA ALA A 54 -19.62 5.39 -0.51
C ALA A 54 -20.95 5.84 -1.15
N ALA A 55 -21.02 5.86 -2.49
CA ALA A 55 -22.23 6.07 -3.27
C ALA A 55 -22.92 4.75 -3.67
N GLY A 56 -22.70 3.65 -2.92
CA GLY A 56 -23.36 2.37 -3.15
C GLY A 56 -22.86 1.60 -4.38
N GLY A 57 -21.64 1.87 -4.83
CA GLY A 57 -21.04 1.24 -6.01
C GLY A 57 -21.36 1.93 -7.33
N ALA A 58 -21.92 3.15 -7.29
CA ALA A 58 -22.13 3.96 -8.48
C ALA A 58 -20.79 4.34 -9.14
N ILE A 59 -20.77 4.49 -10.46
CA ILE A 59 -19.57 4.94 -11.16
C ILE A 59 -19.45 6.46 -11.06
N ALA A 60 -18.38 6.92 -10.43
CA ALA A 60 -17.98 8.32 -10.44
C ALA A 60 -17.20 8.61 -11.72
N VAL A 61 -17.71 9.52 -12.54
CA VAL A 61 -17.07 9.98 -13.77
C VAL A 61 -16.53 11.39 -13.55
N GLN A 62 -15.26 11.63 -13.84
CA GLN A 62 -14.59 12.86 -13.46
C GLN A 62 -14.22 13.72 -14.67
N PHE A 63 -14.50 15.03 -14.58
CA PHE A 63 -14.11 16.03 -15.57
C PHE A 63 -13.55 17.29 -14.91
N THR A 64 -12.77 18.06 -15.64
CA THR A 64 -12.24 19.35 -15.16
C THR A 64 -13.21 20.53 -15.38
N GLY A 65 -14.09 20.42 -16.38
CA GLY A 65 -15.04 21.46 -16.79
C GLY A 65 -16.31 20.87 -17.42
N HIS A 66 -17.20 21.76 -17.89
CA HIS A 66 -18.39 21.47 -18.70
C HIS A 66 -19.26 20.30 -18.21
N LEU A 67 -19.49 20.22 -16.89
CA LEU A 67 -20.17 19.07 -16.28
C LEU A 67 -21.56 18.79 -16.87
N ASP A 68 -22.37 19.83 -17.07
CA ASP A 68 -23.75 19.66 -17.55
C ASP A 68 -23.78 19.09 -18.98
N ASP A 69 -22.86 19.54 -19.84
CA ASP A 69 -22.73 19.05 -21.22
C ASP A 69 -22.28 17.58 -21.23
N HIS A 70 -21.28 17.23 -20.42
CA HIS A 70 -20.80 15.86 -20.29
C HIS A 70 -21.87 14.93 -19.69
N MET A 71 -22.59 15.39 -18.67
CA MET A 71 -23.67 14.64 -18.04
C MET A 71 -24.79 14.35 -19.05
N LEU A 72 -25.22 15.35 -19.81
CA LEU A 72 -26.26 15.16 -20.84
C LEU A 72 -25.79 14.19 -21.93
N ALA A 73 -24.55 14.34 -22.42
CA ALA A 73 -24.00 13.47 -23.44
C ALA A 73 -23.91 12.02 -22.97
N ILE A 74 -23.38 11.77 -21.76
CA ILE A 74 -23.26 10.43 -21.19
C ILE A 74 -24.63 9.80 -20.90
N ALA A 75 -25.60 10.58 -20.40
CA ALA A 75 -26.96 10.08 -20.15
C ALA A 75 -27.63 9.53 -21.43
N ASN A 76 -27.28 10.06 -22.60
CA ASN A 76 -27.77 9.55 -23.88
C ASN A 76 -27.05 8.27 -24.36
N LEU A 77 -25.90 7.93 -23.76
CA LEU A 77 -25.10 6.75 -24.10
C LEU A 77 -25.40 5.55 -23.18
N LEU A 78 -25.89 5.80 -21.98
CA LEU A 78 -26.07 4.78 -20.95
C LEU A 78 -27.55 4.34 -20.80
N PRO A 79 -27.79 3.10 -20.34
CA PRO A 79 -29.13 2.68 -19.93
C PRO A 79 -29.73 3.61 -18.86
N PRO A 80 -31.06 3.85 -18.84
CA PRO A 80 -31.71 4.75 -17.88
C PRO A 80 -31.55 4.34 -16.41
N ASP A 81 -31.27 3.07 -16.15
CA ASP A 81 -31.07 2.47 -14.82
C ASP A 81 -29.59 2.35 -14.42
N ALA A 82 -28.66 2.81 -15.26
CA ALA A 82 -27.25 2.85 -14.92
C ALA A 82 -27.00 3.75 -13.70
N GLN A 83 -26.23 3.27 -12.74
CA GLN A 83 -25.87 4.02 -11.53
C GLN A 83 -24.51 4.70 -11.72
N TRP A 84 -24.54 6.01 -11.93
CA TRP A 84 -23.35 6.82 -12.14
C TRP A 84 -23.61 8.27 -11.74
N HIS A 85 -22.54 9.03 -11.57
CA HIS A 85 -22.61 10.47 -11.34
C HIS A 85 -21.37 11.17 -11.90
N VAL A 86 -21.49 12.48 -12.13
CA VAL A 86 -20.38 13.32 -12.60
C VAL A 86 -19.80 14.10 -11.42
N ARG A 87 -18.47 14.22 -11.40
CA ARG A 87 -17.73 15.01 -10.41
C ARG A 87 -16.74 15.95 -11.10
N GLN A 88 -16.74 17.22 -10.69
CA GLN A 88 -15.68 18.15 -11.08
C GLN A 88 -14.43 17.91 -10.25
N VAL A 89 -13.28 17.89 -10.92
CA VAL A 89 -11.96 17.78 -10.31
C VAL A 89 -11.00 18.79 -10.93
N ARG A 90 -9.78 18.89 -10.39
CA ARG A 90 -8.85 19.97 -10.76
C ARG A 90 -8.00 19.64 -11.98
N TRP A 91 -7.59 18.39 -12.12
CA TRP A 91 -6.62 17.96 -13.11
C TRP A 91 -7.21 16.91 -14.05
N SER A 92 -6.90 17.01 -15.35
CA SER A 92 -7.26 15.95 -16.29
C SER A 92 -6.35 14.73 -16.11
N LEU A 93 -6.83 13.57 -16.53
CA LEU A 93 -6.09 12.32 -16.43
C LEU A 93 -4.85 12.37 -17.32
N ARG A 94 -4.97 12.98 -18.51
CA ARG A 94 -3.84 13.20 -19.41
C ARG A 94 -2.72 13.97 -18.71
N ASP A 95 -3.09 15.04 -18.02
CA ASP A 95 -2.13 15.89 -17.33
C ASP A 95 -1.47 15.13 -16.17
N LEU A 96 -2.23 14.38 -15.37
CA LEU A 96 -1.67 13.55 -14.29
C LEU A 96 -0.74 12.45 -14.83
N GLN A 97 -1.11 11.79 -15.92
CA GLN A 97 -0.28 10.78 -16.58
C GLN A 97 1.01 11.38 -17.16
N ALA A 98 0.92 12.55 -17.79
CA ALA A 98 2.10 13.25 -18.32
C ALA A 98 3.08 13.62 -17.19
N LEU A 99 2.56 14.04 -16.02
CA LEU A 99 3.39 14.28 -14.84
C LEU A 99 4.05 12.99 -14.35
N ALA A 100 3.28 11.89 -14.22
CA ALA A 100 3.81 10.61 -13.77
C ALA A 100 4.90 10.06 -14.69
N GLU A 101 4.71 10.13 -16.02
CA GLU A 101 5.72 9.72 -16.99
C GLU A 101 6.96 10.62 -16.96
N ARG A 102 6.80 11.94 -16.77
CA ARG A 102 7.94 12.86 -16.59
C ARG A 102 8.77 12.48 -15.36
N ILE A 103 8.12 12.18 -14.23
CA ILE A 103 8.79 11.75 -12.99
C ILE A 103 9.53 10.43 -13.21
N LYS A 104 8.88 9.45 -13.85
CA LYS A 104 9.45 8.13 -14.14
C LYS A 104 10.66 8.21 -15.07
N ALA A 105 10.66 9.15 -16.01
CA ALA A 105 11.79 9.39 -16.92
C ALA A 105 12.99 10.07 -16.23
N ASP A 106 12.74 10.87 -15.19
CA ASP A 106 13.77 11.65 -14.49
C ASP A 106 14.43 10.88 -13.32
N GLN A 107 14.80 9.62 -13.58
CA GLN A 107 15.45 8.78 -12.57
C GLN A 107 16.82 9.31 -12.14
N ALA A 108 17.50 10.04 -13.02
CA ALA A 108 18.79 10.63 -12.74
C ALA A 108 18.70 11.69 -11.64
N PHE A 109 17.71 12.60 -11.72
CA PHE A 109 17.43 13.56 -10.66
C PHE A 109 17.07 12.85 -9.36
N LEU A 110 16.12 11.92 -9.39
CA LEU A 110 15.66 11.20 -8.20
C LEU A 110 16.81 10.48 -7.48
N LYS A 111 17.69 9.83 -8.24
CA LYS A 111 18.89 9.19 -7.68
C LYS A 111 19.87 10.22 -7.11
N ALA A 112 20.13 11.33 -7.81
CA ALA A 112 21.02 12.38 -7.35
C ALA A 112 20.50 13.08 -6.08
N ALA A 113 19.18 13.17 -5.92
CA ALA A 113 18.52 13.72 -4.75
C ALA A 113 18.49 12.76 -3.53
N GLY A 114 19.01 11.53 -3.65
CA GLY A 114 18.94 10.52 -2.58
C GLY A 114 17.53 9.92 -2.41
N ALA A 115 16.76 9.86 -3.49
CA ALA A 115 15.36 9.45 -3.50
C ALA A 115 15.04 8.47 -4.64
N PRO A 116 15.74 7.32 -4.75
CA PRO A 116 15.50 6.37 -5.84
C PRO A 116 14.01 6.03 -6.01
N TYR A 117 13.58 6.03 -7.27
CA TYR A 117 12.21 5.69 -7.65
C TYR A 117 11.86 4.28 -7.18
N TYR A 118 10.80 4.16 -6.40
CA TYR A 118 10.27 2.88 -5.94
C TYR A 118 9.01 2.48 -6.72
N GLY A 119 8.17 3.46 -7.05
CA GLY A 119 6.93 3.24 -7.79
C GLY A 119 6.11 4.51 -7.91
N GLY A 120 5.00 4.45 -8.64
CA GLY A 120 4.16 5.62 -8.84
C GLY A 120 3.10 5.39 -9.89
N GLY A 121 2.20 6.36 -10.02
CA GLY A 121 1.07 6.32 -10.95
C GLY A 121 0.10 7.47 -10.69
N VAL A 122 -1.13 7.29 -11.14
CA VAL A 122 -2.25 8.22 -10.89
C VAL A 122 -3.21 7.57 -9.91
N ASP A 123 -3.73 8.36 -8.97
CA ASP A 123 -4.88 8.02 -8.14
C ASP A 123 -6.08 8.81 -8.65
N ASP A 124 -6.92 8.15 -9.45
CA ASP A 124 -8.07 8.78 -10.09
C ASP A 124 -9.07 9.30 -9.04
N ARG A 125 -9.28 8.53 -7.96
CA ARG A 125 -10.21 8.88 -6.88
C ARG A 125 -9.78 10.16 -6.16
N ALA A 126 -8.48 10.29 -5.88
CA ALA A 126 -7.90 11.49 -5.26
C ALA A 126 -7.57 12.61 -6.27
N ASN A 127 -7.64 12.32 -7.58
CA ASN A 127 -7.27 13.22 -8.68
C ASN A 127 -5.86 13.80 -8.55
N ILE A 128 -4.87 12.95 -8.23
CA ILE A 128 -3.46 13.33 -8.07
C ILE A 128 -2.53 12.27 -8.66
N ALA A 129 -1.29 12.65 -8.94
CA ALA A 129 -0.20 11.71 -9.16
C ALA A 129 0.37 11.25 -7.81
N ILE A 130 0.76 9.99 -7.71
CA ILE A 130 1.45 9.43 -6.55
C ILE A 130 2.86 9.02 -6.98
N LEU A 131 3.85 9.45 -6.21
CA LEU A 131 5.23 8.98 -6.30
C LEU A 131 5.61 8.28 -4.99
N ARG A 132 6.25 7.12 -5.12
CA ARG A 132 6.85 6.38 -4.01
C ARG A 132 8.36 6.40 -4.19
N VAL A 133 9.09 6.85 -3.18
CA VAL A 133 10.55 6.91 -3.15
C VAL A 133 11.09 6.31 -1.86
N GLN A 134 12.33 5.86 -1.88
CA GLN A 134 13.06 5.51 -0.66
C GLN A 134 14.00 6.65 -0.28
N SER A 135 13.94 7.15 0.95
CA SER A 135 14.87 8.18 1.44
C SER A 135 14.87 8.26 2.96
N ASP A 136 15.99 8.67 3.54
CA ASP A 136 16.15 9.03 4.95
C ASP A 136 16.01 10.55 5.18
N ASP A 137 15.94 11.35 4.12
CA ASP A 137 15.74 12.80 4.20
C ASP A 137 14.25 13.14 4.39
N PRO A 138 13.83 13.67 5.55
CA PRO A 138 12.42 14.00 5.81
C PRO A 138 11.89 15.14 4.94
N SER A 139 12.77 15.93 4.31
CA SER A 139 12.40 17.04 3.41
C SER A 139 12.28 16.64 1.95
N ILE A 140 12.56 15.38 1.61
CA ILE A 140 12.69 14.96 0.22
C ILE A 140 11.39 15.10 -0.58
N GLY A 141 10.25 14.92 0.07
CA GLY A 141 8.94 15.07 -0.56
C GLY A 141 8.73 16.47 -1.10
N ASP A 142 8.99 17.48 -0.26
CA ASP A 142 8.85 18.89 -0.63
C ASP A 142 9.80 19.28 -1.77
N LYS A 143 11.07 18.85 -1.70
CA LYS A 143 12.06 19.09 -2.77
C LYS A 143 11.62 18.51 -4.12
N ILE A 144 11.04 17.31 -4.11
CA ILE A 144 10.54 16.68 -5.33
C ILE A 144 9.31 17.42 -5.85
N ILE A 145 8.37 17.80 -4.99
CA ILE A 145 7.18 18.57 -5.38
C ILE A 145 7.57 19.92 -5.99
N GLU A 146 8.55 20.61 -5.40
CA GLU A 146 9.09 21.87 -5.89
C GLU A 146 9.76 21.71 -7.26
N HIS A 147 10.62 20.70 -7.44
CA HIS A 147 11.30 20.41 -8.71
C HIS A 147 10.32 20.23 -9.88
N TYR A 148 9.16 19.62 -9.62
CA TYR A 148 8.14 19.39 -10.64
C TYR A 148 7.06 20.47 -10.74
N ASP A 149 7.09 21.51 -9.89
CA ASP A 149 6.03 22.50 -9.75
C ASP A 149 4.63 21.85 -9.60
N ALA A 150 4.55 20.90 -8.67
CA ALA A 150 3.42 19.95 -8.59
C ALA A 150 2.58 20.08 -7.31
N VAL A 151 2.55 21.25 -6.68
CA VAL A 151 1.80 21.50 -5.44
C VAL A 151 0.31 21.17 -5.63
N GLY A 152 -0.20 20.25 -4.82
CA GLY A 152 -1.60 19.78 -4.90
C GLY A 152 -1.92 18.93 -6.13
N ARG A 153 -0.90 18.53 -6.91
CA ARG A 153 -1.01 17.64 -8.07
C ARG A 153 -0.20 16.36 -7.88
N LEU A 154 0.82 16.38 -7.02
CA LEU A 154 1.66 15.24 -6.68
C LEU A 154 1.64 15.01 -5.17
N GLU A 155 1.43 13.76 -4.77
CA GLU A 155 1.72 13.25 -3.42
C GLU A 155 2.99 12.40 -3.48
N VAL A 156 3.98 12.73 -2.63
CA VAL A 156 5.21 11.95 -2.49
C VAL A 156 5.13 11.14 -1.20
N ARG A 157 5.14 9.82 -1.34
CA ARG A 157 5.21 8.87 -0.23
C ARG A 157 6.65 8.39 -0.07
N VAL A 158 7.24 8.75 1.07
CA VAL A 158 8.62 8.41 1.41
C VAL A 158 8.61 7.14 2.25
N PHE A 159 9.34 6.14 1.78
CA PHE A 159 9.63 4.94 2.52
C PHE A 159 11.06 5.03 3.03
N GLU A 160 11.32 4.54 4.24
CA GLU A 160 12.70 4.39 4.70
C GLU A 160 13.44 3.43 3.74
N PRO A 161 14.73 3.66 3.44
CA PRO A 161 15.50 2.74 2.63
C PRO A 161 15.67 1.41 3.34
N ASP A 162 15.76 0.31 2.59
CA ASP A 162 16.10 -0.99 3.18
C ASP A 162 17.55 -0.98 3.69
N TRP A 163 17.82 -1.78 4.72
CA TRP A 163 19.17 -1.89 5.28
C TRP A 163 20.15 -2.38 4.20
N SER A 164 21.14 -1.53 3.92
CA SER A 164 22.18 -1.74 2.90
C SER A 164 23.56 -2.06 3.48
N GLY A 165 23.71 -2.00 4.81
CA GLY A 165 24.95 -2.37 5.48
C GLY A 165 25.21 -3.88 5.45
N PRO A 166 26.36 -4.33 5.97
CA PRO A 166 26.67 -5.75 6.05
C PRO A 166 25.61 -6.52 6.84
N ARG A 167 25.49 -7.81 6.58
CA ARG A 167 24.57 -8.71 7.27
C ARG A 167 25.32 -9.93 7.79
N GLY A 168 24.82 -10.52 8.88
CA GLY A 168 25.36 -11.72 9.49
C GLY A 168 24.27 -12.55 10.15
N ASP A 169 24.63 -13.75 10.58
CA ASP A 169 23.73 -14.61 11.33
C ASP A 169 23.89 -14.35 12.83
N LEU A 170 22.78 -14.39 13.56
CA LEU A 170 22.72 -14.23 15.00
C LEU A 170 22.05 -15.48 15.59
N VAL A 171 22.69 -16.10 16.59
CA VAL A 171 22.10 -17.20 17.34
C VAL A 171 21.97 -16.75 18.79
N ALA A 172 20.74 -16.67 19.29
CA ALA A 172 20.48 -16.39 20.70
C ALA A 172 20.15 -17.70 21.42
N THR A 173 20.86 -17.97 22.52
CA THR A 173 20.57 -19.10 23.41
C THR A 173 19.92 -18.56 24.68
N ILE A 174 18.69 -18.98 24.94
CA ILE A 174 17.87 -18.51 26.05
C ILE A 174 17.92 -19.56 27.15
N VAL A 175 18.43 -19.16 28.32
CA VAL A 175 18.58 -20.04 29.48
C VAL A 175 17.98 -19.42 30.73
N TRP A 176 17.42 -20.27 31.59
CA TRP A 176 17.05 -19.91 32.95
C TRP A 176 18.29 -19.62 33.80
N PRO A 177 18.13 -18.98 34.99
CA PRO A 177 19.26 -18.74 35.90
C PRO A 177 20.01 -19.99 36.34
N ASP A 178 19.38 -21.17 36.27
CA ASP A 178 19.98 -22.46 36.59
C ASP A 178 20.72 -23.11 35.39
N GLY A 179 20.76 -22.43 34.24
CA GLY A 179 21.41 -22.87 33.01
C GLY A 179 20.58 -23.79 32.12
N ARG A 180 19.34 -24.14 32.50
CA ARG A 180 18.46 -24.94 31.63
C ARG A 180 17.94 -24.11 30.46
N PRO A 181 17.76 -24.69 29.26
CA PRO A 181 17.12 -24.01 28.14
C PRO A 181 15.70 -23.52 28.47
N VAL A 182 15.32 -22.39 27.89
CA VAL A 182 13.93 -21.90 27.93
C VAL A 182 13.23 -22.31 26.64
N GLU A 183 12.20 -23.13 26.77
CA GLU A 183 11.37 -23.63 25.66
C GLU A 183 10.10 -22.76 25.50
N ASP A 184 9.45 -22.87 24.33
CA ASP A 184 8.17 -22.22 24.00
C ASP A 184 8.14 -20.69 24.27
N VAL A 185 9.22 -20.00 23.94
CA VAL A 185 9.29 -18.53 23.98
C VAL A 185 9.57 -17.96 22.60
N ASP A 186 8.98 -16.82 22.33
CA ASP A 186 9.21 -16.05 21.13
C ASP A 186 10.45 -15.16 21.27
N CYS A 187 11.28 -15.11 20.23
CA CYS A 187 12.40 -14.17 20.19
C CYS A 187 12.15 -13.08 19.14
N GLN A 188 12.06 -11.83 19.58
CA GLN A 188 11.89 -10.67 18.71
C GLN A 188 13.17 -9.85 18.65
N LEU A 189 13.64 -9.54 17.43
CA LEU A 189 14.75 -8.61 17.24
C LEU A 189 14.22 -7.19 17.22
N VAL A 190 14.95 -6.25 17.82
CA VAL A 190 14.78 -4.80 17.70
C VAL A 190 16.15 -4.21 17.38
N PRO A 191 16.49 -4.01 16.10
CA PRO A 191 17.76 -3.42 15.70
C PRO A 191 17.79 -1.92 16.02
N ASP A 192 18.98 -1.41 16.31
CA ASP A 192 19.25 0.02 16.50
C ASP A 192 19.01 0.83 15.22
N GLU A 193 19.14 0.16 14.06
CA GLU A 193 18.94 0.74 12.73
C GLU A 193 17.66 0.19 12.11
N PRO A 194 16.75 1.04 11.62
CA PRO A 194 15.53 0.60 10.94
C PRO A 194 15.84 -0.39 9.82
N LYS A 195 14.95 -1.37 9.64
CA LYS A 195 15.00 -2.34 8.52
C LYS A 195 16.22 -3.27 8.50
N ALA A 196 17.04 -3.26 9.56
CA ALA A 196 18.14 -4.21 9.77
C ALA A 196 17.66 -5.58 10.33
N TRP A 197 16.36 -5.86 10.29
CA TRP A 197 15.79 -7.15 10.69
C TRP A 197 16.29 -8.28 9.76
N GLY A 198 16.36 -9.49 10.32
CA GLY A 198 16.64 -10.72 9.57
C GLY A 198 15.36 -11.47 9.18
N GLU A 199 15.51 -12.73 8.80
CA GLU A 199 14.38 -13.64 8.64
C GLU A 199 13.78 -14.00 10.02
N ASP A 200 12.47 -13.82 10.17
CA ASP A 200 11.74 -14.09 11.42
C ASP A 200 11.66 -15.60 11.69
N ILE A 201 12.24 -16.05 12.81
CA ILE A 201 11.95 -17.34 13.42
C ILE A 201 11.29 -17.07 14.75
N ARG A 202 10.05 -17.57 14.91
CA ARG A 202 9.17 -17.08 15.96
C ARG A 202 9.45 -17.71 17.32
N ALA A 203 9.71 -19.01 17.44
CA ALA A 203 9.80 -19.69 18.74
C ALA A 203 11.09 -20.49 18.96
N THR A 204 11.54 -20.58 20.22
CA THR A 204 12.62 -21.48 20.67
C THR A 204 12.22 -22.95 20.58
N GLY A 205 13.12 -23.80 20.09
CA GLY A 205 13.00 -25.27 20.24
C GLY A 205 13.38 -25.78 21.64
N ASP A 206 13.53 -27.09 21.77
CA ASP A 206 13.96 -27.82 22.98
C ASP A 206 15.38 -27.42 23.46
N GLU A 207 16.22 -26.92 22.56
CA GLU A 207 17.55 -26.40 22.91
C GLU A 207 17.53 -24.94 23.41
N GLY A 208 16.37 -24.28 23.45
CA GLY A 208 16.26 -22.86 23.84
C GLY A 208 16.96 -21.91 22.87
N VAL A 209 17.13 -22.32 21.61
CA VAL A 209 17.86 -21.56 20.59
C VAL A 209 16.89 -20.83 19.66
N CYS A 210 17.19 -19.55 19.44
CA CYS A 210 16.57 -18.69 18.44
C CYS A 210 17.60 -18.33 17.36
N PRO A 211 17.60 -19.03 16.21
CA PRO A 211 18.45 -18.67 15.10
C PRO A 211 17.81 -17.53 14.30
N PHE A 212 18.61 -16.52 13.97
CA PHE A 212 18.23 -15.43 13.08
C PHE A 212 19.23 -15.36 11.95
N LYS A 213 18.72 -15.38 10.72
CA LYS A 213 19.56 -15.32 9.52
C LYS A 213 19.52 -13.94 8.92
N ASN A 214 20.63 -13.56 8.30
CA ASN A 214 20.71 -12.38 7.44
C ASN A 214 20.31 -11.08 8.17
N VAL A 215 20.70 -10.94 9.43
CA VAL A 215 20.41 -9.77 10.27
C VAL A 215 21.43 -8.68 9.98
N GLY A 216 21.01 -7.40 9.97
CA GLY A 216 21.94 -6.29 9.74
C GLY A 216 23.01 -6.18 10.83
N ALA A 217 24.25 -5.91 10.43
CA ALA A 217 25.40 -5.75 11.31
C ALA A 217 25.35 -4.43 12.10
N THR A 218 24.42 -4.37 13.06
CA THR A 218 24.17 -3.24 13.94
C THR A 218 24.05 -3.71 15.41
N GLY A 219 23.79 -2.79 16.34
CA GLY A 219 23.34 -3.17 17.68
C GLY A 219 21.91 -3.68 17.63
N ILE A 220 21.62 -4.74 18.38
CA ILE A 220 20.32 -5.42 18.37
C ILE A 220 19.92 -5.74 19.78
N LEU A 221 18.69 -5.36 20.14
CA LEU A 221 18.02 -5.84 21.34
C LEU A 221 17.21 -7.08 20.96
N VAL A 222 17.51 -8.21 21.60
CA VAL A 222 16.73 -9.45 21.51
C VAL A 222 15.76 -9.45 22.68
N GLN A 223 14.47 -9.41 22.37
CA GLN A 223 13.39 -9.50 23.35
C GLN A 223 12.85 -10.93 23.40
N ILE A 224 12.68 -11.45 24.61
CA ILE A 224 12.18 -12.81 24.86
C ILE A 224 10.74 -12.66 25.37
N ILE A 225 9.80 -13.15 24.58
CA ILE A 225 8.37 -12.97 24.79
C ILE A 225 7.75 -14.34 25.07
N ARG A 226 6.87 -14.43 26.07
CA ARG A 226 6.04 -15.61 26.31
C ARG A 226 4.60 -15.26 25.99
N ASP A 227 3.96 -16.09 25.18
CA ASP A 227 2.52 -16.02 25.00
C ASP A 227 1.82 -16.73 26.16
N GLU A 228 0.91 -16.03 26.81
CA GLU A 228 0.07 -16.56 27.87
C GLU A 228 -1.20 -17.20 27.29
N PRO A 229 -1.84 -18.16 28.00
CA PRO A 229 -3.06 -18.83 27.51
C PRO A 229 -4.24 -17.89 27.22
N ASP A 230 -4.23 -16.68 27.79
CA ASP A 230 -5.24 -15.64 27.57
C ASP A 230 -4.95 -14.74 26.35
N GLY A 231 -3.89 -15.04 25.60
CA GLY A 231 -3.44 -14.30 24.41
C GLY A 231 -2.59 -13.07 24.72
N ARG A 232 -2.26 -12.80 26.00
CA ARG A 232 -1.30 -11.75 26.34
C ARG A 232 0.12 -12.19 25.97
N ARG A 233 0.94 -11.21 25.57
CA ARG A 233 2.37 -11.40 25.30
C ARG A 233 3.16 -10.75 26.43
N LEU A 234 3.93 -11.54 27.18
CA LEU A 234 4.74 -11.07 28.29
C LEU A 234 6.22 -11.03 27.90
N LEU A 235 6.85 -9.86 28.02
CA LEU A 235 8.31 -9.75 27.96
C LEU A 235 8.91 -10.38 29.23
N ILE A 236 9.59 -11.51 29.08
CA ILE A 236 10.18 -12.25 30.21
C ILE A 236 11.70 -12.10 30.30
N GLY A 237 12.32 -11.48 29.30
CA GLY A 237 13.74 -11.15 29.32
C GLY A 237 14.15 -10.37 28.08
N GLU A 238 15.33 -9.77 28.12
CA GLU A 238 15.94 -9.10 26.99
C GLU A 238 17.46 -9.15 27.07
N GLY A 239 18.12 -9.09 25.92
CA GLY A 239 19.58 -9.08 25.83
C GLY A 239 20.04 -8.24 24.65
N ARG A 240 21.10 -7.44 24.84
CA ARG A 240 21.66 -6.60 23.77
C ARG A 240 22.93 -7.22 23.20
N VAL A 241 22.99 -7.31 21.89
CA VAL A 241 24.12 -7.85 21.13
C VAL A 241 24.52 -6.89 20.02
N ARG A 242 25.71 -7.09 19.46
CA ARG A 242 26.13 -6.39 18.25
C ARG A 242 26.53 -7.42 17.22
N VAL A 243 25.82 -7.44 16.09
CA VAL A 243 26.16 -8.28 14.95
C VAL A 243 27.34 -7.63 14.22
N LYS A 244 28.37 -8.42 13.94
CA LYS A 244 29.54 -7.98 13.19
C LYS A 244 29.50 -8.58 11.79
N ALA A 245 29.96 -7.79 10.82
CA ALA A 245 30.21 -8.22 9.45
C ALA A 245 31.42 -9.16 9.36
#